data_AF-A0A0A9ZDW9-F1
#
_entry.id   AF-A0A0A9ZDW9-F1
#
_cell.length_a   1.000
_cell.length_b   1.000
_cell.length_c   1.000
_cell.angle_alpha   90.00
_cell.angle_beta   90.00
_cell.angle_gamma   90.00
#
_symmetry.space_group_name_H-M   'P 1'
#
loop_
_entity.id
_entity.type
_entity.pdbx_description
1 polymer ?
#
loop_
_entity_poly.entity_id
_entity_poly.type
_entity_poly.pdbx_seq_one_letter_code
_entity_poly.pdbx_strand_id
1 'polypeptide(L)'
;MLELDVMPERSIGNEQWEFILGMHFSQAVLILQSQVGVIRGVQVKYSDSNPLSKDLELDLTNDGIRLKFDPICQRLKVIEVYNLKLVKLKYCGMVFNSSDVLPTMDQIEHSFGATLPGLYSPSTHDYVVYFRGVSFYFPVTKYQTGSPKFVNAPSPWASLITIYTGSSERAEETAPLPLCCYGGQVYLYRTGVLRDGRLRLCMYTTGATRSLEPKKENLNRTIGLGESAEAVTTALGSPNRVFFKSEDKMRIHSPSHHRRAASTTSDYFHNYFTLGLDVLFDAKTHKAKKFILHTNYPGHYNFNMYHRCEFLINLPVDRCAENDSPSIQVTAYTKWDTIADRLNVSPKPVVLNRASSINTKNFFGATLCYGYSNYIFEVMPNQHIASVTIYKAEDDS
;
A
#
# COMPACT_ATOMS: atom_id res chain seq x y z
N MET A 1 -23.91 -16.74 1.85
CA MET A 1 -23.77 -15.68 2.87
C MET A 1 -22.56 -16.03 3.69
N LEU A 2 -21.61 -15.10 3.84
CA LEU A 2 -20.42 -15.33 4.67
C LEU A 2 -20.83 -15.42 6.14
N GLU A 3 -20.17 -16.29 6.89
CA GLU A 3 -20.29 -16.40 8.35
C GLU A 3 -18.95 -15.99 8.94
N LEU A 4 -18.94 -14.88 9.69
CA LEU A 4 -17.74 -14.20 10.13
C LEU A 4 -17.78 -13.90 11.63
N ASP A 5 -16.64 -14.06 12.28
CA ASP A 5 -16.38 -13.61 13.63
C ASP A 5 -15.81 -12.19 13.59
N VAL A 6 -16.42 -11.32 14.40
CA VAL A 6 -15.97 -9.95 14.63
C VAL A 6 -15.06 -9.96 15.85
N MET A 7 -13.84 -9.48 15.72
CA MET A 7 -12.91 -9.26 16.82
C MET A 7 -12.63 -7.76 16.95
N PRO A 8 -13.26 -7.07 17.92
CA PRO A 8 -13.00 -5.65 18.16
C PRO A 8 -11.51 -5.37 18.32
N GLU A 9 -11.07 -4.20 17.85
CA GLU A 9 -9.66 -3.78 17.79
C GLU A 9 -8.73 -4.59 16.88
N ARG A 10 -9.21 -5.68 16.28
CA ARG A 10 -8.33 -6.63 15.59
C ARG A 10 -8.76 -6.95 14.16
N SER A 11 -9.96 -7.48 13.94
CA SER A 11 -10.24 -8.18 12.68
C SER A 11 -11.70 -8.54 12.44
N ILE A 12 -11.97 -8.95 11.20
CA ILE A 12 -13.15 -9.74 10.82
C ILE A 12 -12.68 -10.95 9.99
N GLY A 13 -13.22 -12.13 10.24
CA GLY A 13 -12.79 -13.33 9.52
C GLY A 13 -13.50 -14.60 9.93
N ASN A 14 -12.97 -15.74 9.51
CA ASN A 14 -13.37 -17.07 9.95
C ASN A 14 -12.11 -17.95 10.08
N GLU A 15 -12.29 -19.26 10.28
CA GLU A 15 -11.18 -20.20 10.44
C GLU A 15 -10.24 -20.31 9.23
N GLN A 16 -10.70 -19.93 8.02
CA GLN A 16 -9.93 -20.06 6.78
C GLN A 16 -9.16 -18.78 6.43
N TRP A 17 -9.71 -17.62 6.75
CA TRP A 17 -9.12 -16.32 6.41
C TRP A 17 -9.60 -15.22 7.35
N GLU A 18 -8.76 -14.20 7.52
CA GLU A 18 -9.03 -13.08 8.41
C GLU A 18 -8.48 -11.77 7.83
N PHE A 19 -9.31 -10.73 7.80
CA PHE A 19 -8.85 -9.37 7.53
C PHE A 19 -8.47 -8.71 8.85
N ILE A 20 -7.19 -8.40 9.01
CA ILE A 20 -6.61 -7.90 10.25
C ILE A 20 -6.27 -6.42 10.09
N LEU A 21 -6.73 -5.59 11.04
CA LEU A 21 -6.36 -4.19 11.12
C LEU A 21 -4.83 -4.02 11.13
N GLY A 22 -4.35 -3.07 10.36
CA GLY A 22 -2.92 -2.83 10.14
C GLY A 22 -2.29 -3.69 9.05
N MET A 23 -2.98 -4.69 8.48
CA MET A 23 -2.43 -5.49 7.38
C MET A 23 -2.28 -4.65 6.12
N HIS A 24 -1.28 -4.95 5.29
CA HIS A 24 -1.04 -4.22 4.05
C HIS A 24 -2.10 -4.58 2.98
N PHE A 25 -2.40 -3.64 2.10
CA PHE A 25 -3.35 -3.83 1.00
C PHE A 25 -3.09 -5.11 0.18
N SER A 26 -1.83 -5.39 -0.14
CA SER A 26 -1.45 -6.60 -0.89
C SER A 26 -1.78 -7.90 -0.17
N GLN A 27 -1.75 -7.94 1.16
CA GLN A 27 -2.12 -9.11 1.95
C GLN A 27 -3.64 -9.35 1.87
N ALA A 28 -4.44 -8.28 1.95
CA ALA A 28 -5.89 -8.40 1.78
C ALA A 28 -6.25 -8.86 0.35
N VAL A 29 -5.57 -8.32 -0.68
CA VAL A 29 -5.77 -8.79 -2.06
C VAL A 29 -5.38 -10.25 -2.22
N LEU A 30 -4.30 -10.72 -1.58
CA LEU A 30 -3.88 -12.12 -1.61
C LEU A 30 -4.95 -13.03 -0.99
N ILE A 31 -5.54 -12.62 0.15
CA ILE A 31 -6.66 -13.34 0.77
C ILE A 31 -7.81 -13.45 -0.24
N LEU A 32 -8.24 -12.32 -0.81
CA LEU A 32 -9.33 -12.30 -1.80
C LEU A 32 -9.04 -13.19 -3.01
N GLN A 33 -7.81 -13.20 -3.51
CA GLN A 33 -7.36 -14.06 -4.62
C GLN A 33 -7.35 -15.54 -4.25
N SER A 34 -7.08 -15.90 -3.00
CA SER A 34 -7.21 -17.29 -2.53
C SER A 34 -8.67 -17.73 -2.36
N GLN A 35 -9.61 -16.77 -2.25
CA GLN A 35 -11.03 -16.99 -1.96
C GLN A 35 -11.97 -16.67 -3.16
N VAL A 36 -11.48 -16.72 -4.40
CA VAL A 36 -12.23 -16.31 -5.62
C VAL A 36 -13.60 -17.00 -5.78
N GLY A 37 -13.76 -18.24 -5.29
CA GLY A 37 -15.03 -18.96 -5.33
C GLY A 37 -16.05 -18.52 -4.28
N VAL A 38 -15.56 -17.98 -3.16
CA VAL A 38 -16.30 -17.69 -1.93
C VAL A 38 -16.65 -16.21 -1.83
N ILE A 39 -15.65 -15.33 -1.95
CA ILE A 39 -15.82 -13.88 -1.90
C ILE A 39 -15.95 -13.36 -3.34
N ARG A 40 -17.07 -12.70 -3.65
CA ARG A 40 -17.41 -12.26 -5.02
C ARG A 40 -17.77 -10.78 -5.05
N GLY A 41 -17.72 -10.18 -6.24
CA GLY A 41 -18.07 -8.77 -6.40
C GLY A 41 -17.07 -7.83 -5.72
N VAL A 42 -15.78 -8.07 -5.93
CA VAL A 42 -14.71 -7.24 -5.35
C VAL A 42 -14.45 -6.04 -6.27
N GLN A 43 -14.49 -4.83 -5.71
CA GLN A 43 -14.12 -3.61 -6.40
C GLN A 43 -12.98 -2.91 -5.65
N VAL A 44 -12.02 -2.38 -6.40
CA VAL A 44 -10.96 -1.51 -5.86
C VAL A 44 -11.34 -0.07 -6.17
N LYS A 45 -11.44 0.78 -5.14
CA LYS A 45 -11.77 2.21 -5.28
C LYS A 45 -10.59 3.05 -4.81
N TYR A 46 -10.17 4.01 -5.63
CA TYR A 46 -9.12 4.96 -5.32
C TYR A 46 -9.33 6.26 -6.09
N SER A 47 -8.63 7.31 -5.65
CA SER A 47 -8.60 8.60 -6.32
C SER A 47 -7.43 8.66 -7.29
N ASP A 48 -7.68 8.73 -8.59
CA ASP A 48 -6.63 8.82 -9.61
C ASP A 48 -5.89 10.17 -9.58
N SER A 49 -6.64 11.26 -9.38
CA SER A 49 -6.08 12.62 -9.36
C SER A 49 -5.34 12.93 -8.05
N ASN A 50 -5.81 12.39 -6.92
CA ASN A 50 -5.26 12.69 -5.59
C ASN A 50 -5.17 11.40 -4.74
N PRO A 51 -4.29 10.45 -5.10
CA PRO A 51 -4.23 9.11 -4.49
C PRO A 51 -3.84 9.11 -3.01
N LEU A 52 -3.22 10.19 -2.52
CA LEU A 52 -2.81 10.34 -1.12
C LEU A 52 -3.86 10.98 -0.21
N SER A 53 -4.93 11.55 -0.80
CA SER A 53 -5.92 12.36 -0.05
C SER A 53 -7.17 11.59 0.37
N LYS A 54 -7.41 10.44 -0.27
CA LYS A 54 -8.58 9.60 -0.05
C LYS A 54 -8.11 8.18 0.19
N ASP A 55 -8.81 7.49 1.06
CA ASP A 55 -8.53 6.10 1.36
C ASP A 55 -8.60 5.23 0.11
N LEU A 56 -7.76 4.21 0.11
CA LEU A 56 -7.85 3.11 -0.83
C LEU A 56 -8.88 2.12 -0.27
N GLU A 57 -9.88 1.73 -1.06
CA GLU A 57 -10.95 0.86 -0.57
C GLU A 57 -11.02 -0.45 -1.36
N LEU A 58 -11.21 -1.56 -0.64
CA LEU A 58 -11.70 -2.83 -1.21
C LEU A 58 -13.16 -2.98 -0.82
N ASP A 59 -14.06 -2.93 -1.79
CA ASP A 59 -15.51 -3.07 -1.59
C ASP A 59 -15.96 -4.47 -2.03
N LEU A 60 -16.41 -5.28 -1.07
CA LEU A 60 -16.97 -6.62 -1.28
C LEU A 60 -18.49 -6.47 -1.45
N THR A 61 -18.92 -6.07 -2.64
CA THR A 61 -20.29 -5.59 -2.87
C THR A 61 -21.36 -6.65 -2.64
N ASN A 62 -21.01 -7.92 -2.81
CA ASN A 62 -21.95 -9.04 -2.61
C ASN A 62 -22.02 -9.48 -1.15
N ASP A 63 -21.09 -9.04 -0.31
CA ASP A 63 -20.98 -9.42 1.10
C ASP A 63 -21.27 -8.23 2.04
N GLY A 64 -21.41 -7.02 1.49
CA GLY A 64 -21.73 -5.82 2.27
C GLY A 64 -20.58 -5.32 3.14
N ILE A 65 -19.35 -5.63 2.78
CA ILE A 65 -18.14 -5.32 3.55
C ILE A 65 -17.25 -4.36 2.75
N ARG A 66 -16.71 -3.34 3.42
CA ARG A 66 -15.73 -2.41 2.85
C ARG A 66 -14.50 -2.34 3.74
N LEU A 67 -13.34 -2.55 3.16
CA LEU A 67 -12.04 -2.43 3.81
C LEU A 67 -11.41 -1.09 3.39
N LYS A 68 -11.16 -0.19 4.35
CA LYS A 68 -10.52 1.11 4.09
C LYS A 68 -9.06 1.07 4.50
N PHE A 69 -8.18 1.39 3.58
CA PHE A 69 -6.74 1.44 3.76
C PHE A 69 -6.28 2.89 3.78
N ASP A 70 -5.37 3.19 4.71
CA ASP A 70 -4.68 4.47 4.73
C ASP A 70 -3.91 4.68 3.40
N PRO A 71 -4.04 5.84 2.74
CA PRO A 71 -3.45 6.03 1.41
C PRO A 71 -1.92 6.22 1.41
N ILE A 72 -1.33 6.49 2.58
CA ILE A 72 0.11 6.68 2.73
C ILE A 72 0.77 5.35 3.02
N CYS A 73 0.45 4.72 4.16
CA CYS A 73 1.06 3.47 4.59
C CYS A 73 0.40 2.22 3.97
N GLN A 74 -0.73 2.37 3.27
CA GLN A 74 -1.45 1.30 2.58
C GLN A 74 -1.83 0.14 3.51
N ARG A 75 -2.14 0.48 4.77
CA ARG A 75 -2.56 -0.48 5.79
C ARG A 75 -4.03 -0.33 6.10
N LEU A 76 -4.68 -1.45 6.37
CA LEU A 76 -6.10 -1.52 6.74
C LEU A 76 -6.33 -0.73 8.03
N LYS A 77 -7.14 0.32 7.98
CA LYS A 77 -7.43 1.17 9.14
C LYS A 77 -8.83 0.96 9.70
N VAL A 78 -9.80 0.69 8.83
CA VAL A 78 -11.21 0.54 9.20
C VAL A 78 -11.82 -0.57 8.35
N ILE A 79 -12.63 -1.41 9.00
CA ILE A 79 -13.48 -2.40 8.34
C ILE A 79 -14.92 -2.00 8.57
N GLU A 80 -15.68 -1.81 7.49
CA GLU A 80 -17.10 -1.46 7.53
C GLU A 80 -17.94 -2.65 7.09
N VAL A 81 -19.00 -2.95 7.82
CA VAL A 81 -20.10 -3.80 7.36
C VAL A 81 -21.32 -2.92 7.13
N TYR A 82 -21.53 -2.52 5.88
CA TYR A 82 -22.54 -1.54 5.50
C TYR A 82 -23.84 -2.17 4.99
N ASN A 83 -23.84 -3.48 4.71
CA ASN A 83 -25.06 -4.21 4.39
C ASN A 83 -25.13 -5.51 5.20
N LEU A 84 -25.68 -5.38 6.40
CA LEU A 84 -25.81 -6.44 7.40
C LEU A 84 -26.71 -7.61 6.95
N LYS A 85 -27.53 -7.43 5.91
CA LYS A 85 -28.38 -8.49 5.36
C LYS A 85 -27.61 -9.54 4.55
N LEU A 86 -26.38 -9.23 4.14
CA LEU A 86 -25.57 -10.08 3.26
C LEU A 86 -24.55 -10.95 4.00
N VAL A 87 -24.48 -10.83 5.33
CA VAL A 87 -23.47 -11.47 6.15
C VAL A 87 -24.07 -11.94 7.48
N LYS A 88 -23.58 -13.07 7.99
CA LYS A 88 -23.85 -13.55 9.35
C LYS A 88 -22.65 -13.21 10.23
N LEU A 89 -22.88 -12.52 11.35
CA LEU A 89 -21.83 -12.06 12.24
C LEU A 89 -21.96 -12.68 13.63
N LYS A 90 -20.80 -13.03 14.18
CA LYS A 90 -20.63 -13.55 15.53
C LYS A 90 -19.66 -12.70 16.34
N TYR A 91 -19.86 -12.69 17.64
CA TYR A 91 -18.90 -12.18 18.62
C TYR A 91 -18.83 -13.15 19.79
N CYS A 92 -17.62 -13.60 20.14
CA CYS A 92 -17.39 -14.64 21.16
C CYS A 92 -18.30 -15.88 21.00
N GLY A 93 -18.53 -16.32 19.75
CA GLY A 93 -19.38 -17.46 19.41
C GLY A 93 -20.89 -17.16 19.39
N MET A 94 -21.34 -16.01 19.90
CA MET A 94 -22.75 -15.60 19.87
C MET A 94 -23.08 -14.90 18.56
N VAL A 95 -24.15 -15.34 17.89
CA VAL A 95 -24.67 -14.70 16.68
C VAL A 95 -25.44 -13.45 17.08
N PHE A 96 -25.05 -12.30 16.55
CA PHE A 96 -25.75 -11.03 16.80
C PHE A 96 -26.34 -10.40 15.53
N ASN A 97 -26.01 -10.94 14.35
CA ASN A 97 -26.58 -10.54 13.07
C ASN A 97 -26.67 -11.75 12.13
N SER A 98 -27.85 -12.02 11.58
CA SER A 98 -28.12 -13.05 10.57
C SER A 98 -29.45 -12.76 9.85
N SER A 99 -29.92 -13.70 9.02
CA SER A 99 -31.28 -13.68 8.47
C SER A 99 -32.37 -13.73 9.55
N ASP A 100 -32.09 -14.38 10.67
CA ASP A 100 -33.05 -14.67 11.74
C ASP A 100 -32.82 -13.81 12.98
N VAL A 101 -31.63 -13.23 13.13
CA VAL A 101 -31.23 -12.39 14.27
C VAL A 101 -30.91 -10.99 13.75
N LEU A 102 -31.69 -10.00 14.17
CA LEU A 102 -31.46 -8.60 13.80
C LEU A 102 -30.51 -7.92 14.81
N PRO A 103 -29.62 -7.02 14.36
CA PRO A 103 -28.70 -6.31 15.22
C PRO A 103 -29.40 -5.12 15.90
N THR A 104 -30.34 -5.42 16.80
CA THR A 104 -31.03 -4.43 17.63
C THR A 104 -30.13 -3.93 18.76
N MET A 105 -30.50 -2.83 19.40
CA MET A 105 -29.77 -2.34 20.59
C MET A 105 -29.68 -3.44 21.67
N ASP A 106 -30.81 -4.06 22.02
CA ASP A 106 -30.85 -5.13 23.03
C ASP A 106 -29.97 -6.32 22.65
N GLN A 107 -29.95 -6.71 21.36
CA GLN A 107 -29.11 -7.80 20.88
C GLN A 107 -27.62 -7.43 20.97
N ILE A 108 -27.26 -6.19 20.66
CA ILE A 108 -25.90 -5.68 20.74
C ILE A 108 -25.46 -5.60 22.21
N GLU A 109 -26.27 -5.08 23.12
CA GLU A 109 -25.99 -5.04 24.56
C GLU A 109 -25.87 -6.44 25.16
N HIS A 110 -26.71 -7.38 24.73
CA HIS A 110 -26.61 -8.78 25.14
C HIS A 110 -25.30 -9.43 24.66
N SER A 111 -24.83 -9.06 23.47
CA SER A 111 -23.65 -9.68 22.85
C SER A 111 -22.33 -9.05 23.30
N PHE A 112 -22.25 -7.72 23.35
CA PHE A 112 -21.03 -6.95 23.62
C PHE A 112 -20.96 -6.41 25.06
N GLY A 113 -22.04 -6.54 25.83
CA GLY A 113 -22.16 -6.04 27.19
C GLY A 113 -22.65 -4.60 27.28
N ALA A 114 -22.62 -4.07 28.50
CA ALA A 114 -23.04 -2.70 28.77
C ALA A 114 -22.13 -1.68 28.08
N THR A 115 -22.72 -0.60 27.60
CA THR A 115 -22.02 0.50 26.93
C THR A 115 -22.46 1.86 27.48
N LEU A 116 -21.69 2.90 27.16
CA LEU A 116 -22.10 4.28 27.43
C LEU A 116 -23.26 4.67 26.50
N PRO A 117 -24.07 5.67 26.87
CA PRO A 117 -25.11 6.20 25.99
C PRO A 117 -24.53 6.58 24.63
N GLY A 118 -25.20 6.14 23.57
CA GLY A 118 -24.82 6.48 22.21
C GLY A 118 -24.91 7.99 21.95
N LEU A 119 -24.16 8.44 20.95
CA LEU A 119 -24.10 9.85 20.57
C LEU A 119 -24.78 10.05 19.22
N TYR A 120 -25.58 11.11 19.12
CA TYR A 120 -26.14 11.52 17.84
C TYR A 120 -25.08 12.25 17.01
N SER A 121 -24.90 11.81 15.76
CA SER A 121 -24.03 12.42 14.76
C SER A 121 -24.87 13.23 13.77
N PRO A 122 -24.85 14.59 13.84
CA PRO A 122 -25.63 15.42 12.92
C PRO A 122 -25.17 15.32 11.47
N SER A 123 -23.90 14.97 11.22
CA SER A 123 -23.35 14.86 9.87
C SER A 123 -23.87 13.62 9.14
N THR A 124 -23.96 12.49 9.83
CA THR A 124 -24.40 11.22 9.22
C THR A 124 -25.87 10.93 9.48
N HIS A 125 -26.51 11.69 10.38
CA HIS A 125 -27.87 11.48 10.86
C HIS A 125 -28.06 10.12 11.55
N ASP A 126 -27.01 9.62 12.21
CA ASP A 126 -27.05 8.35 12.94
C ASP A 126 -26.95 8.58 14.44
N TYR A 127 -27.59 7.70 15.20
CA TYR A 127 -27.29 7.47 16.60
C TYR A 127 -26.24 6.37 16.68
N VAL A 128 -25.08 6.68 17.25
CA VAL A 128 -23.90 5.80 17.23
C VAL A 128 -23.61 5.28 18.62
N VAL A 129 -23.50 3.96 18.73
CA VAL A 129 -23.13 3.27 19.96
C VAL A 129 -21.68 2.81 19.86
N TYR A 130 -20.87 3.19 20.84
CA TYR A 130 -19.44 2.97 20.83
C TYR A 130 -19.05 1.85 21.79
N PHE A 131 -18.26 0.92 21.30
CA PHE A 131 -17.44 0.03 22.11
C PHE A 131 -15.97 0.28 21.76
N ARG A 132 -15.05 -0.20 22.60
CA ARG A 132 -13.64 -0.18 22.23
C ARG A 132 -13.43 -1.08 21.01
N GLY A 133 -12.96 -0.50 19.92
CA GLY A 133 -12.68 -1.19 18.67
C GLY A 133 -13.84 -1.56 17.76
N VAL A 134 -15.09 -1.23 18.13
CA VAL A 134 -16.27 -1.43 17.27
C VAL A 134 -17.35 -0.38 17.54
N SER A 135 -18.03 0.09 16.51
CA SER A 135 -19.19 0.99 16.63
C SER A 135 -20.38 0.50 15.81
N PHE A 136 -21.57 0.80 16.29
CA PHE A 136 -22.86 0.46 15.66
C PHE A 136 -23.64 1.73 15.36
N TYR A 137 -24.11 1.85 14.13
CA TYR A 137 -24.79 3.04 13.64
C TYR A 137 -26.28 2.73 13.40
N PHE A 138 -27.14 3.53 14.02
CA PHE A 138 -28.60 3.43 13.91
C PHE A 138 -29.14 4.71 13.24
N PRO A 139 -29.58 4.63 11.98
CA PRO A 139 -30.09 5.80 11.25
C PRO A 139 -31.26 6.44 11.98
N VAL A 140 -31.23 7.76 12.14
CA VAL A 140 -32.29 8.51 12.80
C VAL A 140 -33.21 9.11 11.76
N THR A 141 -34.43 8.58 11.70
CA THR A 141 -35.51 9.14 10.88
C THR A 141 -36.25 10.23 11.66
N LYS A 142 -36.50 11.37 11.01
CA LYS A 142 -37.38 12.42 11.54
C LYS A 142 -38.82 12.02 11.27
N TYR A 143 -39.57 11.65 12.31
CA TYR A 143 -41.00 11.39 12.16
C TYR A 143 -41.81 12.61 12.62
N GLN A 144 -42.75 13.07 11.78
CA GLN A 144 -43.84 13.94 12.23
C GLN A 144 -44.87 13.06 12.92
N THR A 145 -45.00 13.21 14.23
CA THR A 145 -46.27 12.88 14.89
C THR A 145 -47.26 14.01 14.56
N GLY A 146 -48.57 13.79 14.67
CA GLY A 146 -49.62 14.80 14.36
C GLY A 146 -49.62 16.08 15.23
N SER A 147 -48.46 16.48 15.75
CA SER A 147 -48.17 17.71 16.49
C SER A 147 -46.93 18.39 15.85
N PRO A 148 -46.73 19.72 15.98
CA PRO A 148 -45.67 20.44 15.27
C PRO A 148 -44.22 20.13 15.74
N LYS A 149 -44.00 19.06 16.51
CA LYS A 149 -42.69 18.64 17.02
C LYS A 149 -42.23 17.37 16.31
N PHE A 150 -41.14 17.46 15.55
CA PHE A 150 -40.44 16.29 15.04
C PHE A 150 -39.80 15.53 16.21
N VAL A 151 -40.02 14.23 16.27
CA VAL A 151 -39.30 13.35 17.22
C VAL A 151 -38.24 12.60 16.43
N ASN A 152 -36.99 12.72 16.88
CA ASN A 152 -35.86 11.97 16.35
C ASN A 152 -35.84 10.61 17.06
N ALA A 153 -36.10 9.53 16.34
CA ALA A 153 -36.01 8.17 16.86
C ALA A 153 -35.00 7.37 16.04
N PRO A 154 -34.03 6.68 16.68
CA PRO A 154 -33.12 5.79 15.98
C PRO A 154 -33.87 4.59 15.40
N SER A 155 -33.35 4.07 14.29
CA SER A 155 -33.77 2.78 13.71
C SER A 155 -33.68 1.69 14.78
N PRO A 156 -34.63 0.73 14.80
CA PRO A 156 -34.60 -0.37 15.77
C PRO A 156 -33.44 -1.35 15.54
N TRP A 157 -32.80 -1.33 14.37
CA TRP A 157 -31.61 -2.14 14.07
C TRP A 157 -30.48 -1.28 13.48
N ALA A 158 -29.24 -1.71 13.71
CA ALA A 158 -28.06 -1.07 13.16
C ALA A 158 -28.01 -1.24 11.63
N SER A 159 -27.51 -0.24 10.91
CA SER A 159 -27.31 -0.26 9.45
C SER A 159 -25.84 -0.36 9.05
N LEU A 160 -24.93 0.03 9.94
CA LEU A 160 -23.49 0.02 9.71
C LEU A 160 -22.78 -0.43 10.98
N ILE A 161 -21.77 -1.27 10.80
CA ILE A 161 -20.80 -1.63 11.84
C ILE A 161 -19.43 -1.20 11.35
N THR A 162 -18.64 -0.55 12.20
CA THR A 162 -17.25 -0.22 11.91
C THR A 162 -16.33 -0.86 12.94
N ILE A 163 -15.29 -1.55 12.48
CA ILE A 163 -14.25 -2.16 13.31
C ILE A 163 -12.95 -1.38 13.07
N TYR A 164 -12.30 -0.95 14.14
CA TYR A 164 -11.12 -0.08 14.12
C TYR A 164 -10.26 -0.32 15.37
N THR A 165 -9.05 0.24 15.42
CA THR A 165 -8.19 0.18 16.61
C THR A 165 -8.51 1.36 17.55
N GLY A 166 -8.55 1.13 18.86
CA GLY A 166 -8.71 2.19 19.84
C GLY A 166 -10.16 2.53 20.17
N SER A 167 -10.39 3.77 20.59
CA SER A 167 -11.67 4.23 21.14
C SER A 167 -12.66 4.74 20.09
N SER A 168 -12.19 5.23 18.94
CA SER A 168 -13.05 5.73 17.86
C SER A 168 -12.41 5.58 16.48
N GLU A 169 -13.23 5.51 15.43
CA GLU A 169 -12.78 5.48 14.03
C GLU A 169 -11.91 6.70 13.65
N ARG A 170 -12.13 7.83 14.32
CA ARG A 170 -11.42 9.10 14.07
C ARG A 170 -10.13 9.24 14.90
N ALA A 171 -9.84 8.29 15.78
CA ALA A 171 -8.59 8.34 16.53
C ALA A 171 -7.42 8.25 15.53
N GLU A 172 -6.42 9.12 15.67
CA GLU A 172 -5.18 9.04 14.89
C GLU A 172 -4.32 7.80 15.26
N GLU A 173 -4.84 6.92 16.11
CA GLU A 173 -4.21 5.67 16.50
C GLU A 173 -4.07 4.77 15.27
N THR A 174 -2.85 4.73 14.75
CA THR A 174 -2.53 3.87 13.63
C THR A 174 -2.49 2.42 14.12
N ALA A 175 -3.26 1.54 13.47
CA ALA A 175 -3.27 0.12 13.81
C ALA A 175 -1.83 -0.44 13.90
N PRO A 176 -1.52 -1.23 14.94
CA PRO A 176 -0.20 -1.82 15.13
C PRO A 176 0.15 -2.69 13.92
N LEU A 177 1.44 -2.84 13.63
CA LEU A 177 1.87 -3.75 12.56
C LEU A 177 1.49 -5.18 12.95
N PRO A 178 0.62 -5.87 12.19
CA PRO A 178 0.20 -7.22 12.55
C PRO A 178 1.31 -8.20 12.14
N LEU A 179 2.37 -8.31 12.94
CA LEU A 179 3.59 -9.07 12.61
C LEU A 179 3.32 -10.54 12.24
N CYS A 180 2.20 -11.11 12.70
CA CYS A 180 1.73 -12.43 12.29
C CYS A 180 1.49 -12.54 10.77
N CYS A 181 1.09 -11.45 10.11
CA CYS A 181 0.87 -11.42 8.66
C CYS A 181 2.18 -11.34 7.84
N TYR A 182 3.30 -11.02 8.50
CA TYR A 182 4.52 -10.58 7.82
C TYR A 182 5.50 -11.74 7.55
N GLY A 183 5.24 -12.94 8.10
CA GLY A 183 5.88 -14.20 7.71
C GLY A 183 7.42 -14.23 7.79
N GLY A 184 8.01 -13.42 8.68
CA GLY A 184 9.47 -13.28 8.81
C GLY A 184 10.16 -12.56 7.65
N GLN A 185 9.40 -11.98 6.71
CA GLN A 185 9.93 -11.18 5.62
C GLN A 185 10.51 -9.85 6.14
N VAL A 186 11.45 -9.28 5.39
CA VAL A 186 12.07 -7.98 5.70
C VAL A 186 11.32 -6.88 4.97
N TYR A 187 10.99 -5.81 5.68
CA TYR A 187 10.23 -4.67 5.14
C TYR A 187 11.03 -3.39 5.29
N LEU A 188 10.84 -2.47 4.36
CA LEU A 188 11.51 -1.17 4.40
C LEU A 188 10.67 -0.17 5.21
N TYR A 189 11.33 0.54 6.11
CA TYR A 189 10.75 1.71 6.79
C TYR A 189 11.21 3.02 6.13
N ARG A 190 12.48 3.09 5.72
CA ARG A 190 13.07 4.27 5.09
C ARG A 190 14.31 3.89 4.30
N THR A 191 14.56 4.55 3.18
CA THR A 191 15.87 4.51 2.52
C THR A 191 16.40 5.91 2.23
N GLY A 192 17.68 6.13 2.50
CA GLY A 192 18.39 7.35 2.11
C GLY A 192 19.35 7.05 0.97
N VAL A 193 19.30 7.85 -0.09
CA VAL A 193 20.26 7.77 -1.19
C VAL A 193 21.45 8.68 -0.88
N LEU A 194 22.61 8.06 -0.72
CA LEU A 194 23.87 8.77 -0.46
C LEU A 194 24.42 9.38 -1.76
N ARG A 195 25.29 10.40 -1.63
CA ARG A 195 25.85 11.14 -2.78
C ARG A 195 26.65 10.26 -3.74
N ASP A 196 27.20 9.16 -3.25
CA ASP A 196 27.95 8.18 -4.04
C ASP A 196 27.06 7.08 -4.67
N GLY A 197 25.73 7.24 -4.59
CA GLY A 197 24.77 6.29 -5.14
C GLY A 197 24.48 5.08 -4.26
N ARG A 198 25.09 4.98 -3.07
CA ARG A 198 24.76 3.92 -2.10
C ARG A 198 23.39 4.14 -1.47
N LEU A 199 22.69 3.05 -1.17
CA LEU A 199 21.42 3.05 -0.48
C LEU A 199 21.63 2.70 0.98
N ARG A 200 21.26 3.59 1.90
CA ARG A 200 21.13 3.29 3.32
C ARG A 200 19.70 2.86 3.60
N LEU A 201 19.49 1.60 3.97
CA LEU A 201 18.17 1.03 4.23
C LEU A 201 17.96 0.84 5.73
N CYS A 202 16.86 1.40 6.23
CA CYS A 202 16.30 1.15 7.55
C CYS A 202 15.12 0.20 7.36
N MET A 203 15.28 -1.04 7.80
CA MET A 203 14.34 -2.14 7.60
C MET A 203 13.84 -2.66 8.93
N TYR A 204 12.80 -3.49 8.89
CA TYR A 204 12.34 -4.25 10.04
C TYR A 204 11.89 -5.65 9.63
N THR A 205 11.94 -6.57 10.58
CA THR A 205 11.43 -7.94 10.44
C THR A 205 10.79 -8.39 11.76
N THR A 206 10.11 -9.54 11.73
CA THR A 206 9.66 -10.22 12.94
C THR A 206 10.86 -10.93 13.56
N GLY A 207 11.28 -10.48 14.74
CA GLY A 207 12.43 -11.02 15.45
C GLY A 207 12.18 -12.45 15.94
N ALA A 208 13.24 -13.26 15.93
CA ALA A 208 13.21 -14.63 16.48
C ALA A 208 13.30 -14.56 18.01
N THR A 209 12.17 -14.56 18.70
CA THR A 209 12.14 -14.63 20.17
C THR A 209 11.75 -16.02 20.65
N ARG A 210 12.33 -16.45 21.78
CA ARG A 210 11.82 -17.60 22.56
C ARG A 210 10.46 -17.32 23.23
N SER A 211 10.00 -16.07 23.16
CA SER A 211 8.67 -15.62 23.61
C SER A 211 7.61 -15.98 22.56
N LEU A 212 6.39 -16.30 23.01
CA LEU A 212 5.23 -16.58 22.17
C LEU A 212 4.73 -15.35 21.39
N GLU A 213 5.16 -14.14 21.77
CA GLU A 213 4.74 -12.91 21.09
C GLU A 213 5.78 -12.42 20.06
N PRO A 214 5.36 -12.18 18.80
CA PRO A 214 6.26 -11.64 17.77
C PRO A 214 6.70 -10.22 18.12
N LYS A 215 8.01 -9.97 18.13
CA LYS A 215 8.58 -8.64 18.38
C LYS A 215 9.13 -8.04 17.10
N LYS A 216 8.92 -6.74 16.87
CA LYS A 216 9.53 -6.00 15.78
C LYS A 216 11.04 -5.84 16.03
N GLU A 217 11.86 -6.31 15.10
CA GLU A 217 13.30 -6.11 15.09
C GLU A 217 13.68 -5.13 13.97
N ASN A 218 14.53 -4.15 14.27
CA ASN A 218 14.96 -3.14 13.30
C ASN A 218 16.38 -3.45 12.80
N LEU A 219 16.60 -3.28 11.50
CA LEU A 219 17.86 -3.59 10.82
C LEU A 219 18.30 -2.36 10.02
N ASN A 220 19.58 -2.00 10.12
CA ASN A 220 20.17 -0.95 9.29
C ASN A 220 21.27 -1.55 8.41
N ARG A 221 21.16 -1.36 7.10
CA ARG A 221 22.09 -1.89 6.09
C ARG A 221 22.41 -0.84 5.06
N THR A 222 23.57 -0.94 4.43
CA THR A 222 23.94 -0.09 3.31
C THR A 222 24.39 -1.00 2.17
N ILE A 223 23.88 -0.74 0.96
CA ILE A 223 24.29 -1.45 -0.26
C ILE A 223 24.73 -0.45 -1.31
N GLY A 224 25.63 -0.87 -2.20
CA GLY A 224 26.22 -0.02 -3.22
C GLY A 224 26.17 -0.60 -4.62
N LEU A 225 26.22 0.29 -5.62
CA LEU A 225 26.49 -0.11 -6.99
C LEU A 225 27.90 -0.72 -7.06
N GLY A 226 28.05 -1.82 -7.80
CA GLY A 226 29.30 -2.59 -7.90
C GLY A 226 29.48 -3.69 -6.86
N GLU A 227 28.61 -3.79 -5.85
CA GLU A 227 28.61 -4.92 -4.89
C GLU A 227 28.10 -6.21 -5.55
N SER A 228 28.60 -7.36 -5.08
CA SER A 228 28.19 -8.66 -5.63
C SER A 228 26.77 -9.03 -5.20
N ALA A 229 26.13 -9.92 -5.96
CA ALA A 229 24.80 -10.43 -5.64
C ALA A 229 24.73 -11.09 -4.26
N GLU A 230 25.79 -11.78 -3.84
CA GLU A 230 25.90 -12.41 -2.51
C GLU A 230 25.97 -11.36 -1.40
N ALA A 231 26.73 -10.28 -1.59
CA ALA A 231 26.83 -9.20 -0.61
C ALA A 231 25.47 -8.51 -0.42
N VAL A 232 24.79 -8.19 -1.52
CA VAL A 232 23.44 -7.59 -1.48
C VAL A 232 22.42 -8.54 -0.84
N THR A 233 22.45 -9.83 -1.20
CA THR A 233 21.55 -10.85 -0.61
C THR A 233 21.84 -11.06 0.88
N THR A 234 23.11 -10.97 1.31
CA THR A 234 23.48 -11.03 2.73
C THR A 234 22.95 -9.82 3.50
N ALA A 235 22.93 -8.64 2.87
CA ALA A 235 22.43 -7.42 3.47
C ALA A 235 20.88 -7.40 3.56
N LEU A 236 20.19 -7.83 2.51
CA LEU A 236 18.73 -7.66 2.37
C LEU A 236 17.92 -8.93 2.68
N GLY A 237 18.54 -10.10 2.66
CA GLY A 237 17.86 -11.39 2.59
C GLY A 237 17.64 -11.88 1.16
N SER A 238 16.94 -12.99 1.02
CA SER A 238 16.59 -13.55 -0.28
C SER A 238 15.61 -12.64 -1.04
N PRO A 239 15.77 -12.50 -2.37
CA PRO A 239 14.80 -11.77 -3.17
C PRO A 239 13.47 -12.55 -3.25
N ASN A 240 12.36 -11.83 -3.39
CA ASN A 240 11.05 -12.45 -3.59
C ASN A 240 10.94 -13.08 -4.98
N ARG A 241 11.65 -12.53 -5.96
CA ARG A 241 11.70 -13.06 -7.33
C ARG A 241 13.04 -12.74 -7.99
N VAL A 242 13.51 -13.66 -8.84
CA VAL A 242 14.61 -13.43 -9.77
C VAL A 242 14.06 -13.40 -11.19
N PHE A 243 14.44 -12.38 -11.97
CA PHE A 243 13.99 -12.23 -13.35
C PHE A 243 15.17 -11.99 -14.30
N PHE A 244 15.31 -12.82 -15.33
CA PHE A 244 16.38 -12.70 -16.32
C PHE A 244 15.92 -11.85 -17.51
N LYS A 245 16.70 -10.83 -17.84
CA LYS A 245 16.41 -9.90 -18.93
C LYS A 245 16.66 -10.56 -20.28
N SER A 246 15.62 -11.14 -20.87
CA SER A 246 15.71 -11.82 -22.18
C SER A 246 16.05 -10.86 -23.34
N GLU A 247 15.63 -9.60 -23.26
CA GLU A 247 15.82 -8.60 -24.32
C GLU A 247 16.21 -7.24 -23.76
N ASP A 248 17.17 -6.57 -24.41
CA ASP A 248 17.53 -5.18 -24.12
C ASP A 248 17.11 -4.25 -25.26
N LYS A 249 15.80 -3.98 -25.36
CA LYS A 249 15.24 -3.12 -26.41
C LYS A 249 15.79 -1.70 -26.40
N MET A 250 16.24 -1.21 -25.25
CA MET A 250 16.80 0.14 -25.10
C MET A 250 18.27 0.24 -25.55
N ARG A 251 18.93 -0.90 -25.82
CA ARG A 251 20.34 -0.93 -26.27
C ARG A 251 20.57 -0.20 -27.60
N ILE A 252 19.53 -0.03 -28.42
CA ILE A 252 19.60 0.70 -29.70
C ILE A 252 19.99 2.18 -29.54
N HIS A 253 19.82 2.74 -28.35
CA HIS A 253 20.13 4.14 -28.05
C HIS A 253 21.57 4.35 -27.55
N SER A 254 22.36 3.28 -27.39
CA SER A 254 23.77 3.40 -27.01
C SER A 254 24.61 3.92 -28.20
N PRO A 255 25.50 4.92 -28.01
CA PRO A 255 26.33 5.48 -29.07
C PRO A 255 27.41 4.51 -29.60
N SER A 256 27.70 3.43 -28.86
CA SER A 256 28.82 2.53 -29.15
C SER A 256 28.52 1.54 -30.29
N HIS A 257 29.47 1.44 -31.23
CA HIS A 257 29.36 0.66 -32.47
C HIS A 257 29.44 -0.88 -32.29
N HIS A 258 29.45 -1.42 -31.08
CA HIS A 258 29.43 -2.88 -30.79
C HIS A 258 28.05 -3.51 -30.99
N ARG A 259 27.42 -3.18 -32.12
CA ARG A 259 26.02 -3.43 -32.49
C ARG A 259 25.66 -4.91 -32.80
N ARG A 260 26.56 -5.90 -32.66
CA ARG A 260 26.31 -7.25 -33.24
C ARG A 260 26.73 -8.48 -32.44
N ALA A 261 27.29 -8.34 -31.24
CA ALA A 261 27.44 -9.53 -30.40
C ALA A 261 26.09 -9.82 -29.73
N ALA A 262 25.47 -10.95 -30.10
CA ALA A 262 24.43 -11.53 -29.25
C ALA A 262 25.04 -11.71 -27.86
N SER A 263 24.46 -11.07 -26.85
CA SER A 263 24.92 -11.30 -25.48
C SER A 263 24.57 -12.74 -25.14
N THR A 264 25.58 -13.58 -24.90
CA THR A 264 25.37 -14.97 -24.49
C THR A 264 24.80 -15.06 -23.08
N THR A 265 24.89 -13.98 -22.31
CA THR A 265 24.42 -13.87 -20.94
C THR A 265 23.45 -12.70 -20.80
N SER A 266 22.45 -12.86 -19.93
CA SER A 266 21.38 -11.89 -19.71
C SER A 266 21.48 -11.33 -18.31
N ASP A 267 21.54 -10.00 -18.18
CA ASP A 267 21.47 -9.34 -16.88
C ASP A 267 20.21 -9.78 -16.13
N TYR A 268 20.24 -9.80 -14.81
CA TYR A 268 19.14 -10.35 -14.02
C TYR A 268 18.77 -9.44 -12.85
N PHE A 269 17.50 -9.44 -12.50
CA PHE A 269 16.94 -8.66 -11.41
C PHE A 269 16.75 -9.54 -10.19
N HIS A 270 17.13 -9.01 -9.04
CA HIS A 270 16.57 -9.41 -7.75
C HIS A 270 15.45 -8.43 -7.39
N ASN A 271 14.22 -8.93 -7.31
CA ASN A 271 13.06 -8.14 -6.94
C ASN A 271 12.76 -8.31 -5.45
N TYR A 272 12.78 -7.22 -4.70
CA TYR A 272 12.44 -7.15 -3.27
C TYR A 272 11.12 -6.39 -3.11
N PHE A 273 10.01 -7.11 -3.31
CA PHE A 273 8.66 -6.55 -3.30
C PHE A 273 8.32 -5.85 -1.99
N THR A 274 8.70 -6.43 -0.85
CA THR A 274 8.47 -5.87 0.49
C THR A 274 9.33 -4.64 0.81
N LEU A 275 10.39 -4.41 0.03
CA LEU A 275 11.26 -3.24 0.16
C LEU A 275 10.96 -2.14 -0.88
N GLY A 276 10.09 -2.44 -1.85
CA GLY A 276 9.88 -1.55 -3.00
C GLY A 276 11.14 -1.36 -3.85
N LEU A 277 12.03 -2.35 -3.89
CA LEU A 277 13.37 -2.23 -4.47
C LEU A 277 13.62 -3.35 -5.49
N ASP A 278 14.13 -2.99 -6.66
CA ASP A 278 14.81 -3.95 -7.55
C ASP A 278 16.29 -3.65 -7.64
N VAL A 279 17.10 -4.71 -7.73
CA VAL A 279 18.53 -4.63 -8.00
C VAL A 279 18.83 -5.34 -9.31
N LEU A 280 19.35 -4.63 -10.29
CA LEU A 280 19.83 -5.20 -11.54
C LEU A 280 21.30 -5.60 -11.40
N PHE A 281 21.60 -6.86 -11.65
CA PHE A 281 22.95 -7.41 -11.65
C PHE A 281 23.45 -7.65 -13.07
N ASP A 282 24.74 -7.37 -13.25
CA ASP A 282 25.47 -7.72 -14.46
C ASP A 282 25.64 -9.22 -14.60
N ALA A 283 25.32 -9.75 -15.78
CA ALA A 283 25.38 -11.20 -16.01
C ALA A 283 26.80 -11.78 -16.03
N LYS A 284 27.84 -10.95 -16.23
CA LYS A 284 29.23 -11.40 -16.31
C LYS A 284 29.94 -11.26 -14.97
N THR A 285 29.73 -10.11 -14.32
CA THR A 285 30.45 -9.77 -13.09
C THR A 285 29.63 -10.06 -11.82
N HIS A 286 28.33 -10.34 -11.96
CA HIS A 286 27.39 -10.52 -10.84
C HIS A 286 27.37 -9.32 -9.87
N LYS A 287 27.67 -8.13 -10.38
CA LYS A 287 27.71 -6.88 -9.62
C LYS A 287 26.50 -6.00 -9.88
N ALA A 288 26.04 -5.29 -8.86
CA ALA A 288 24.90 -4.39 -8.94
C ALA A 288 25.17 -3.23 -9.91
N LYS A 289 24.36 -3.12 -10.98
CA LYS A 289 24.44 -2.05 -12.00
C LYS A 289 23.46 -0.92 -11.72
N LYS A 290 22.26 -1.27 -11.27
CA LYS A 290 21.16 -0.31 -11.07
C LYS A 290 20.31 -0.69 -9.87
N PHE A 291 19.79 0.33 -9.21
CA PHE A 291 18.71 0.20 -8.23
C PHE A 291 17.44 0.85 -8.78
N ILE A 292 16.29 0.23 -8.55
CA ILE A 292 14.98 0.79 -8.93
C ILE A 292 14.12 0.86 -7.68
N LEU A 293 13.70 2.07 -7.32
CA LEU A 293 12.89 2.36 -6.15
C LEU A 293 11.44 2.62 -6.59
N HIS A 294 10.48 1.82 -6.14
CA HIS A 294 9.07 1.88 -6.53
C HIS A 294 8.23 2.60 -5.48
N THR A 295 7.32 3.49 -5.88
CA THR A 295 6.46 4.25 -4.94
C THR A 295 5.08 3.64 -4.71
N ASN A 296 4.70 2.63 -5.50
CA ASN A 296 3.44 1.88 -5.40
C ASN A 296 2.17 2.76 -5.39
N TYR A 297 2.06 3.72 -6.31
CA TYR A 297 0.81 4.46 -6.51
C TYR A 297 -0.24 3.62 -7.25
N PRO A 298 -1.53 3.70 -6.86
CA PRO A 298 -2.60 3.15 -7.68
C PRO A 298 -2.64 3.89 -9.03
N GLY A 299 -3.08 3.19 -10.08
CA GLY A 299 -3.00 3.69 -11.45
C GLY A 299 -1.64 3.46 -12.12
N HIS A 300 -0.67 2.85 -11.44
CA HIS A 300 0.56 2.36 -12.07
C HIS A 300 0.47 0.86 -12.38
N TYR A 301 1.16 0.42 -13.43
CA TYR A 301 1.19 -0.98 -13.85
C TYR A 301 1.72 -1.94 -12.77
N ASN A 302 2.68 -1.51 -11.94
CA ASN A 302 3.25 -2.32 -10.86
C ASN A 302 2.49 -2.17 -9.53
N PHE A 303 1.35 -1.47 -9.52
CA PHE A 303 0.58 -1.30 -8.29
C PHE A 303 0.21 -2.66 -7.68
N ASN A 304 0.27 -2.76 -6.35
CA ASN A 304 0.03 -3.98 -5.57
C ASN A 304 1.09 -5.08 -5.73
N MET A 305 2.09 -4.91 -6.61
CA MET A 305 3.23 -5.83 -6.71
C MET A 305 4.33 -5.50 -5.70
N TYR A 306 4.49 -4.21 -5.38
CA TYR A 306 5.53 -3.71 -4.48
C TYR A 306 4.92 -3.02 -3.27
N HIS A 307 5.65 -2.98 -2.16
CA HIS A 307 5.46 -1.99 -1.12
C HIS A 307 6.07 -0.66 -1.55
N ARG A 308 5.57 0.45 -1.00
CA ARG A 308 6.17 1.76 -1.24
C ARG A 308 7.59 1.81 -0.68
N CYS A 309 8.54 2.21 -1.52
CA CYS A 309 9.90 2.51 -1.12
C CYS A 309 9.96 3.93 -0.55
N GLU A 310 10.10 4.05 0.77
CA GLU A 310 10.19 5.32 1.50
C GLU A 310 11.56 5.98 1.31
N PHE A 311 11.87 6.39 0.08
CA PHE A 311 13.16 6.97 -0.27
C PHE A 311 13.25 8.46 0.03
N LEU A 312 14.47 8.91 0.29
CA LEU A 312 14.87 10.31 0.35
C LEU A 312 16.13 10.50 -0.48
N ILE A 313 16.04 11.35 -1.51
CA ILE A 313 17.13 11.73 -2.40
C ILE A 313 17.37 13.22 -2.25
N ASN A 314 18.62 13.63 -2.03
CA ASN A 314 19.00 15.04 -2.06
C ASN A 314 19.66 15.34 -3.40
N LEU A 315 18.97 16.07 -4.28
CA LEU A 315 19.48 16.48 -5.59
C LEU A 315 20.07 17.89 -5.52
N PRO A 316 21.18 18.16 -6.21
CA PRO A 316 21.65 19.54 -6.40
C PRO A 316 20.65 20.33 -7.26
N VAL A 317 20.50 21.63 -6.99
CA VAL A 317 19.64 22.52 -7.80
C VAL A 317 20.47 23.18 -8.88
N ASP A 318 20.05 23.08 -10.14
CA ASP A 318 20.75 23.71 -11.26
C ASP A 318 20.33 25.18 -11.46
N ARG A 319 19.10 25.53 -11.05
CA ARG A 319 18.50 26.86 -11.19
C ARG A 319 18.05 27.40 -9.82
N CYS A 320 18.90 28.17 -9.15
CA CYS A 320 18.59 28.81 -7.87
C CYS A 320 18.28 30.30 -8.02
N ALA A 321 17.31 30.79 -7.25
CA ALA A 321 17.23 32.20 -6.86
C ALA A 321 18.21 32.45 -5.69
N GLU A 322 18.70 33.68 -5.51
CA GLU A 322 19.79 34.02 -4.56
C GLU A 322 19.54 33.62 -3.09
N ASN A 323 18.30 33.32 -2.69
CA ASN A 323 17.92 32.95 -1.32
C ASN A 323 17.46 31.49 -1.14
N ASP A 324 17.49 30.65 -2.18
CA ASP A 324 16.94 29.29 -2.11
C ASP A 324 18.01 28.23 -1.76
N SER A 325 17.59 27.15 -1.09
CA SER A 325 18.51 26.10 -0.66
C SER A 325 19.20 25.41 -1.85
N PRO A 326 20.50 25.07 -1.75
CA PRO A 326 21.29 24.52 -2.88
C PRO A 326 20.93 23.07 -3.25
N SER A 327 19.97 22.46 -2.56
CA SER A 327 19.54 21.07 -2.81
C SER A 327 18.04 20.90 -2.64
N ILE A 328 17.40 20.12 -3.51
CA ILE A 328 16.00 19.71 -3.39
C ILE A 328 15.92 18.32 -2.80
N GLN A 329 15.01 18.14 -1.84
CA GLN A 329 14.67 16.83 -1.29
C GLN A 329 13.57 16.20 -2.13
N VAL A 330 13.85 15.05 -2.72
CA VAL A 330 12.89 14.24 -3.47
C VAL A 330 12.54 13.01 -2.65
N THR A 331 11.25 12.78 -2.47
CA THR A 331 10.67 11.65 -1.71
C THR A 331 9.67 10.90 -2.57
N ALA A 332 9.18 9.76 -2.06
CA ALA A 332 8.09 9.01 -2.68
C ALA A 332 6.79 9.84 -2.87
N TYR A 333 6.66 10.97 -2.19
CA TYR A 333 5.48 11.85 -2.18
C TYR A 333 5.63 13.07 -3.09
N THR A 334 6.83 13.28 -3.64
CA THR A 334 7.12 14.46 -4.47
C THR A 334 6.42 14.35 -5.81
N LYS A 335 5.77 15.43 -6.25
CA LYS A 335 5.23 15.53 -7.61
C LYS A 335 6.30 16.05 -8.56
N TRP A 336 6.27 15.58 -9.81
CA TRP A 336 7.28 15.90 -10.80
C TRP A 336 7.25 17.36 -11.24
N ASP A 337 6.06 17.93 -11.42
CA ASP A 337 5.85 19.33 -11.80
C ASP A 337 6.47 20.32 -10.82
N THR A 338 6.53 20.00 -9.52
CA THR A 338 7.10 20.89 -8.51
C THR A 338 8.63 20.96 -8.56
N ILE A 339 9.30 19.95 -9.12
CA ILE A 339 10.76 19.86 -9.18
C ILE A 339 11.32 20.00 -10.59
N ALA A 340 10.52 19.72 -11.63
CA ALA A 340 10.98 19.68 -13.02
C ALA A 340 11.63 20.99 -13.48
N ASP A 341 11.06 22.14 -13.12
CA ASP A 341 11.57 23.45 -13.56
C ASP A 341 12.92 23.82 -12.94
N ARG A 342 13.25 23.22 -11.78
CA ARG A 342 14.47 23.47 -11.01
C ARG A 342 15.63 22.57 -11.41
N LEU A 343 15.33 21.45 -12.07
CA LEU A 343 16.30 20.47 -12.56
C LEU A 343 16.53 20.67 -14.05
N ASN A 344 17.77 20.60 -14.51
CA ASN A 344 18.08 20.68 -15.94
C ASN A 344 17.82 19.34 -16.65
N VAL A 345 16.55 18.92 -16.66
CA VAL A 345 16.08 17.66 -17.27
C VAL A 345 16.01 17.76 -18.79
N SER A 346 16.17 16.62 -19.48
CA SER A 346 15.96 16.56 -20.93
C SER A 346 14.54 17.03 -21.29
N PRO A 347 14.37 17.93 -22.28
CA PRO A 347 13.06 18.46 -22.65
C PRO A 347 12.16 17.42 -23.34
N LYS A 348 12.74 16.31 -23.84
CA LYS A 348 12.01 15.21 -24.48
C LYS A 348 12.13 13.95 -23.61
N PRO A 349 11.10 13.60 -22.83
CA PRO A 349 11.09 12.38 -22.05
C PRO A 349 10.96 11.15 -22.95
N VAL A 350 11.46 10.01 -22.46
CA VAL A 350 11.23 8.71 -23.09
C VAL A 350 9.83 8.22 -22.69
N VAL A 351 8.99 7.89 -23.67
CA VAL A 351 7.65 7.36 -23.42
C VAL A 351 7.74 5.86 -23.19
N LEU A 352 7.34 5.40 -22.01
CA LEU A 352 7.33 3.99 -21.65
C LEU A 352 5.90 3.43 -21.74
N ASN A 353 5.63 2.66 -22.79
CA ASN A 353 4.36 1.97 -22.97
C ASN A 353 4.51 0.46 -22.74
N ARG A 354 3.87 -0.04 -21.69
CA ARG A 354 3.87 -1.47 -21.32
C ARG A 354 2.74 -2.28 -22.00
N ALA A 355 2.11 -1.77 -23.06
CA ALA A 355 0.97 -2.43 -23.72
C ALA A 355 1.29 -3.79 -24.39
N SER A 356 2.55 -4.08 -24.68
CA SER A 356 2.97 -5.24 -25.49
C SER A 356 3.71 -6.34 -24.71
N SER A 357 3.72 -6.32 -23.38
CA SER A 357 4.26 -7.44 -22.59
C SER A 357 3.31 -8.63 -22.66
N ILE A 358 3.87 -9.80 -22.96
CA ILE A 358 3.20 -11.01 -23.48
C ILE A 358 2.10 -11.57 -22.54
N ASN A 359 1.93 -11.07 -21.31
CA ASN A 359 0.99 -11.64 -20.34
C ASN A 359 0.16 -10.65 -19.52
N THR A 360 0.22 -9.33 -19.79
CA THR A 360 -0.49 -8.33 -18.96
C THR A 360 -0.69 -7.04 -19.74
N LYS A 361 -1.94 -6.81 -20.19
CA LYS A 361 -2.33 -5.56 -20.85
C LYS A 361 -2.27 -4.41 -19.84
N ASN A 362 -1.44 -3.40 -20.09
CA ASN A 362 -1.44 -2.19 -19.27
C ASN A 362 -2.67 -1.32 -19.59
N PHE A 363 -3.57 -1.16 -18.61
CA PHE A 363 -4.79 -0.37 -18.76
C PHE A 363 -4.64 1.10 -18.37
N PHE A 364 -3.51 1.49 -17.76
CA PHE A 364 -3.32 2.83 -17.20
C PHE A 364 -2.63 3.81 -18.14
N GLY A 365 -2.27 3.37 -19.36
CA GLY A 365 -1.56 4.20 -20.33
C GLY A 365 -0.04 4.24 -20.11
N ALA A 366 0.62 5.12 -20.86
CA ALA A 366 2.08 5.24 -20.85
C ALA A 366 2.57 6.17 -19.72
N THR A 367 3.78 5.90 -19.24
CA THR A 367 4.51 6.78 -18.31
C THR A 367 5.64 7.51 -19.04
N LEU A 368 6.12 8.60 -18.46
CA LEU A 368 7.20 9.43 -19.02
C LEU A 368 8.46 9.27 -18.18
N CYS A 369 9.58 8.95 -18.82
CA CYS A 369 10.86 8.78 -18.15
C CYS A 369 11.77 9.99 -18.42
N TYR A 370 12.18 10.67 -17.35
CA TYR A 370 13.07 11.82 -17.38
C TYR A 370 14.44 11.45 -16.80
N GLY A 371 15.49 11.63 -17.59
CA GLY A 371 16.87 11.45 -17.14
C GLY A 371 17.41 12.74 -16.50
N TYR A 372 18.08 12.59 -15.36
CA TYR A 372 18.80 13.67 -14.68
C TYR A 372 20.05 13.10 -13.99
N SER A 373 21.23 13.50 -14.44
CA SER A 373 22.50 12.99 -13.91
C SER A 373 22.53 11.43 -13.90
N ASN A 374 22.65 10.83 -12.71
CA ASN A 374 22.67 9.39 -12.46
C ASN A 374 21.29 8.79 -12.12
N TYR A 375 20.21 9.55 -12.38
CA TYR A 375 18.83 9.20 -12.03
C TYR A 375 17.93 9.18 -13.26
N ILE A 376 16.97 8.25 -13.29
CA ILE A 376 15.82 8.29 -14.18
C ILE A 376 14.55 8.29 -13.34
N PHE A 377 13.70 9.28 -13.56
CA PHE A 377 12.40 9.42 -12.92
C PHE A 377 11.32 8.93 -13.87
N GLU A 378 10.59 7.88 -13.49
CA GLU A 378 9.38 7.45 -14.19
C GLU A 378 8.18 8.19 -13.59
N VAL A 379 7.46 8.94 -14.41
CA VAL A 379 6.39 9.86 -14.01
C VAL A 379 5.07 9.43 -14.63
N MET A 380 4.03 9.38 -13.80
CA MET A 380 2.66 9.08 -14.20
C MET A 380 1.94 10.31 -14.77
N PRO A 381 0.83 10.13 -15.51
CA PRO A 381 0.04 11.25 -16.04
C PRO A 381 -0.46 12.24 -14.98
N ASN A 382 -0.64 11.80 -13.72
CA ASN A 382 -1.04 12.63 -12.59
C ASN A 382 0.15 13.32 -11.87
N GLN A 383 1.32 13.37 -12.51
CA GLN A 383 2.57 13.96 -12.02
C GLN A 383 3.21 13.26 -10.82
N HIS A 384 2.67 12.13 -10.34
CA HIS A 384 3.35 11.35 -9.31
C HIS A 384 4.53 10.56 -9.90
N ILE A 385 5.63 10.50 -9.16
CA ILE A 385 6.80 9.69 -9.52
C ILE A 385 6.48 8.23 -9.18
N ALA A 386 6.38 7.36 -10.18
CA ALA A 386 6.12 5.94 -10.01
C ALA A 386 7.36 5.15 -9.58
N SER A 387 8.50 5.48 -10.17
CA SER A 387 9.77 4.86 -9.81
C SER A 387 10.96 5.78 -10.04
N VAL A 388 12.04 5.54 -9.29
CA VAL A 388 13.34 6.19 -9.49
C VAL A 388 14.39 5.12 -9.74
N THR A 389 15.04 5.19 -10.89
CA THR A 389 16.18 4.32 -11.22
C THR A 389 17.48 5.06 -10.95
N ILE A 390 18.39 4.43 -10.21
CA ILE A 390 19.71 4.93 -9.88
C ILE A 390 20.72 4.04 -10.58
N TYR A 391 21.66 4.63 -11.31
CA TYR A 391 22.70 3.92 -12.03
C TYR A 391 24.01 4.70 -11.98
N LYS A 392 25.13 4.02 -12.21
CA LYS A 392 26.42 4.68 -12.39
C LYS A 392 26.58 4.97 -13.89
N ALA A 393 26.96 6.19 -14.26
CA ALA A 393 27.43 6.43 -15.61
C ALA A 393 28.64 5.51 -15.89
N GLU A 394 28.65 4.86 -17.05
CA GLU A 394 29.86 4.16 -17.50
C GLU A 394 30.90 5.26 -17.72
N ASP A 395 32.02 5.20 -16.98
CA ASP A 395 33.16 6.04 -17.29
C ASP A 395 33.58 5.64 -18.71
N ASP A 396 33.51 6.56 -19.68
CA ASP A 396 34.06 6.37 -21.03
C ASP A 396 35.58 6.22 -20.89
N SER A 397 36.04 5.01 -20.57
CA SER A 397 37.44 4.63 -20.43
C SER A 397 37.99 4.06 -21.74
#